data_AF-A0A1C6VD32-F1
#
_entry.id   AF-A0A1C6VD32-F1
#
_cell.length_a   1.000
_cell.length_b   1.000
_cell.length_c   1.000
_cell.angle_alpha   90.00
_cell.angle_beta   90.00
_cell.angle_gamma   90.00
#
_symmetry.space_group_name_H-M   'P 1'
#
loop_
_entity.id
_entity.type
_entity.pdbx_description
1 polymer ?
#
loop_
_entity_poly.entity_id
_entity_poly.type
_entity_poly.pdbx_seq_one_letter_code
_entity_poly.pdbx_strand_id
1 'polypeptide(L)'
;MPHARFFFDTGSGGVLWPTDSQDWEAWGNPVRLAALRISAALRDELTQLVEWYDASLNWDYPPDPGPWREPECRAFNAAARRALDRLRAELGDRWVIADEFDEVHEDPDLDRYLADPITFRR
;
A
#
# COMPACT_ATOMS: atom_id res chain seq x y z
N MET A 1 -13.16 19.04 6.72
CA MET A 1 -12.45 18.46 5.56
C MET A 1 -11.80 17.18 6.08
N PRO A 2 -12.00 16.02 5.44
CA PRO A 2 -11.42 14.77 5.90
C PRO A 2 -9.90 14.80 5.77
N HIS A 3 -9.23 14.21 6.76
CA HIS A 3 -7.79 14.02 6.80
C HIS A 3 -7.50 12.52 6.72
N ALA A 4 -6.55 12.14 5.89
CA ALA A 4 -6.14 10.75 5.75
C ALA A 4 -4.65 10.60 5.52
N ARG A 5 -4.14 9.41 5.83
CA ARG A 5 -2.75 9.00 5.67
C ARG A 5 -2.70 8.03 4.49
N PHE A 6 -1.78 8.24 3.56
CA PHE A 6 -1.55 7.35 2.44
C PHE A 6 -0.41 6.39 2.80
N PHE A 7 -0.73 5.11 2.95
CA PHE A 7 0.21 4.02 3.20
C PHE A 7 -0.48 2.67 2.96
N PHE A 8 0.28 1.59 2.91
CA PHE A 8 -0.23 0.25 2.67
C PHE A 8 -0.11 -0.62 3.93
N ASP A 9 -1.07 -1.52 4.11
CA ASP A 9 -1.05 -2.58 5.13
C ASP A 9 -1.53 -3.87 4.48
N THR A 10 -0.74 -4.93 4.57
CA THR A 10 -0.98 -6.19 3.84
C THR A 10 -2.29 -6.83 4.30
N GLY A 11 -3.15 -7.19 3.36
CA GLY A 11 -4.47 -7.79 3.59
C GLY A 11 -5.55 -6.79 4.02
N SER A 12 -5.24 -5.51 4.13
CA SER A 12 -6.22 -4.49 4.56
C SER A 12 -7.20 -4.06 3.44
N GLY A 13 -6.84 -4.28 2.18
CA GLY A 13 -7.71 -3.96 1.05
C GLY A 13 -7.77 -2.46 0.68
N GLY A 14 -6.85 -1.62 1.18
CA GLY A 14 -6.86 -0.18 0.87
C GLY A 14 -5.53 0.53 1.11
N VAL A 15 -5.48 1.80 0.69
CA VAL A 15 -4.25 2.63 0.69
C VAL A 15 -4.39 3.97 1.43
N LEU A 16 -5.62 4.30 1.87
CA LEU A 16 -5.96 5.61 2.40
C LEU A 16 -6.70 5.45 3.72
N TRP A 17 -6.16 6.03 4.77
CA TRP A 17 -6.56 5.74 6.15
C TRP A 17 -7.03 7.01 6.83
N PRO A 18 -8.32 7.14 7.19
CA PRO A 18 -8.81 8.34 7.88
C PRO A 18 -8.09 8.52 9.23
N THR A 19 -7.74 9.76 9.56
CA THR A 19 -7.09 10.06 10.84
C THR A 19 -8.07 10.12 12.01
N ASP A 20 -9.33 10.50 11.74
CA ASP A 20 -10.38 10.58 12.76
C ASP A 20 -11.35 9.39 12.64
N SER A 21 -11.65 8.77 13.79
CA SER A 21 -12.66 7.71 13.88
C SER A 21 -14.06 8.13 13.44
N GLN A 22 -14.41 9.42 13.53
CA GLN A 22 -15.70 9.94 13.05
C GLN A 22 -15.86 9.78 11.53
N ASP A 23 -14.76 9.71 10.79
CA ASP A 23 -14.77 9.53 9.34
C ASP A 23 -14.95 8.06 8.93
N TRP A 24 -14.83 7.10 9.86
CA TRP A 24 -14.89 5.67 9.55
C TRP A 24 -16.28 5.22 9.08
N GLU A 25 -17.35 5.77 9.64
CA GLU A 25 -18.71 5.41 9.23
C GLU A 25 -19.02 5.90 7.80
N ALA A 26 -18.57 7.11 7.47
CA ALA A 26 -18.76 7.69 6.14
C ALA A 26 -17.90 6.99 5.09
N TRP A 27 -16.61 6.81 5.38
CA TRP A 27 -15.62 6.44 4.37
C TRP A 27 -15.14 4.98 4.46
N GLY A 28 -15.16 4.38 5.65
CA GLY A 28 -14.51 3.10 5.96
C GLY A 28 -13.12 3.30 6.60
N ASN A 29 -12.51 2.20 7.05
CA ASN A 29 -11.13 2.17 7.55
C ASN A 29 -10.44 0.85 7.12
N PRO A 30 -9.72 0.82 5.98
CA PRO A 30 -9.35 1.96 5.12
C PRO A 30 -10.53 2.56 4.33
N VAL A 31 -10.33 3.76 3.77
CA VAL A 31 -11.32 4.45 2.92
C VAL A 31 -11.71 3.55 1.74
N ARG A 32 -13.01 3.32 1.58
CA ARG A 32 -13.57 2.63 0.42
C ARG A 32 -13.34 3.47 -0.83
N LEU A 33 -12.51 3.00 -1.76
CA LEU A 33 -12.19 3.72 -3.00
C LEU A 33 -13.43 4.01 -3.88
N ALA A 34 -14.49 3.21 -3.75
CA ALA A 34 -15.77 3.44 -4.41
C ALA A 34 -16.52 4.70 -3.89
N ALA A 35 -16.26 5.13 -2.66
CA ALA A 35 -16.83 6.35 -2.09
C ALA A 35 -16.08 7.62 -2.56
N LEU A 36 -14.83 7.48 -3.03
CA LEU A 36 -14.03 8.60 -3.51
C LEU A 36 -14.53 9.10 -4.88
N ARG A 37 -14.61 10.42 -5.02
CA ARG A 37 -14.92 11.12 -6.28
C ARG A 37 -13.66 11.25 -7.14
N ILE A 38 -13.09 10.09 -7.50
CA ILE A 38 -11.94 9.93 -8.40
C ILE A 38 -12.37 9.18 -9.67
N SER A 39 -11.55 9.28 -10.70
CA SER A 39 -11.69 8.58 -11.97
C SER A 39 -11.66 7.06 -11.77
N ALA A 40 -12.35 6.34 -12.66
CA ALA A 40 -12.31 4.88 -12.66
C ALA A 40 -10.88 4.36 -12.85
N ALA A 41 -10.11 5.00 -13.74
CA ALA A 41 -8.72 4.63 -14.00
C ALA A 41 -7.82 4.76 -12.76
N LEU A 42 -7.98 5.82 -11.96
CA LEU A 42 -7.23 5.95 -10.71
C LEU A 42 -7.73 4.94 -9.67
N ARG A 43 -9.04 4.70 -9.58
CA ARG A 43 -9.59 3.67 -8.69
C ARG A 43 -9.00 2.29 -8.98
N ASP A 44 -8.95 1.91 -10.25
CA ASP A 44 -8.39 0.62 -10.68
C ASP A 44 -6.88 0.54 -10.42
N GLU A 45 -6.13 1.63 -10.65
CA GLU A 45 -4.70 1.72 -10.30
C GLU A 45 -4.47 1.53 -8.80
N LEU A 46 -5.27 2.17 -7.94
CA LEU A 46 -5.13 2.02 -6.49
C LEU A 46 -5.49 0.60 -6.02
N THR A 47 -6.53 -0.02 -6.59
CA THR A 47 -6.86 -1.42 -6.30
C THR A 47 -5.71 -2.34 -6.71
N GLN A 48 -5.14 -2.15 -7.90
CA GLN A 48 -3.99 -2.94 -8.36
C GLN A 48 -2.77 -2.74 -7.47
N LEU A 49 -2.53 -1.53 -6.96
CA LEU A 49 -1.44 -1.27 -6.02
C LEU A 49 -1.64 -2.00 -4.69
N VAL A 50 -2.87 -2.09 -4.18
CA VAL A 50 -3.18 -2.89 -2.98
C VAL A 50 -2.85 -4.37 -3.24
N GLU A 51 -3.38 -4.93 -4.32
CA GLU A 51 -3.15 -6.34 -4.69
C GLU A 51 -1.66 -6.62 -4.91
N TRP A 52 -0.96 -5.67 -5.54
CA TRP A 52 0.48 -5.76 -5.74
C TRP A 52 1.20 -5.76 -4.39
N TYR A 53 0.93 -4.77 -3.51
CA TYR A 53 1.54 -4.71 -2.18
C TYR A 53 1.27 -5.96 -1.33
N ASP A 54 0.08 -6.55 -1.41
CA ASP A 54 -0.23 -7.80 -0.72
C ASP A 54 0.73 -8.92 -1.15
N ALA A 55 1.15 -8.96 -2.42
CA ALA A 55 2.13 -9.92 -2.91
C ALA A 55 3.57 -9.67 -2.41
N SER A 56 3.83 -8.56 -1.70
CA SER A 56 5.12 -8.32 -1.03
C SER A 56 5.30 -9.16 0.25
N LEU A 57 4.20 -9.68 0.81
CA LEU A 57 4.23 -10.51 2.00
C LEU A 57 4.48 -11.98 1.65
N ASN A 58 5.28 -12.66 2.47
CA ASN A 58 5.31 -14.11 2.49
C ASN A 58 4.05 -14.64 3.21
N TRP A 59 2.99 -14.95 2.46
CA TRP A 59 1.73 -15.42 3.04
C TRP A 59 1.81 -16.82 3.66
N ASP A 60 2.78 -17.65 3.26
CA ASP A 60 2.99 -18.96 3.87
C ASP A 60 3.49 -18.81 5.30
N TYR A 61 4.39 -17.85 5.53
CA TYR A 61 4.86 -17.47 6.86
C TYR A 61 5.30 -15.99 6.90
N PRO A 62 4.42 -15.06 7.35
CA PRO A 62 4.69 -13.61 7.34
C PRO A 62 5.99 -13.13 7.99
N PRO A 63 6.52 -13.79 9.05
CA PRO A 63 7.80 -13.39 9.62
C PRO A 63 9.03 -13.64 8.73
N ASP A 64 8.94 -14.54 7.75
CA ASP A 64 10.02 -14.82 6.80
C ASP A 64 10.11 -13.73 5.72
N PRO A 65 11.27 -13.61 5.03
CA PRO A 65 11.46 -12.66 3.95
C PRO A 65 10.35 -12.68 2.89
N GLY A 66 9.88 -11.47 2.55
CA GLY A 66 8.95 -11.28 1.43
C GLY A 66 9.61 -11.64 0.09
N PRO A 67 8.82 -12.05 -0.93
CA PRO A 67 9.37 -12.57 -2.18
C PRO A 67 9.93 -11.51 -3.13
N TRP A 68 9.71 -10.22 -2.83
CA TRP A 68 10.10 -9.13 -3.72
C TRP A 68 11.61 -8.92 -3.76
N ARG A 69 12.12 -8.91 -4.98
CA ARG A 69 13.47 -8.45 -5.30
C ARG A 69 13.48 -6.95 -5.47
N GLU A 70 14.66 -6.34 -5.29
CA GLU A 70 14.84 -4.89 -5.31
C GLU A 70 14.30 -4.22 -6.59
N PRO A 71 14.40 -4.80 -7.81
CA PRO A 71 13.75 -4.23 -8.99
C PRO A 71 12.23 -4.08 -8.86
N GLU A 72 11.56 -5.05 -8.23
CA GLU A 72 10.12 -5.02 -8.00
C GLU A 72 9.76 -3.96 -6.96
N CYS A 73 10.51 -3.90 -5.85
CA CYS A 73 10.37 -2.87 -4.82
C CYS A 73 10.45 -1.46 -5.41
N ARG A 74 11.46 -1.20 -6.26
CA ARG A 74 11.61 0.10 -6.94
C ARG A 74 10.46 0.40 -7.89
N ALA A 75 9.96 -0.59 -8.63
CA ALA A 75 8.84 -0.42 -9.54
C ALA A 75 7.56 -0.07 -8.77
N PHE A 76 7.30 -0.76 -7.66
CA PHE A 76 6.20 -0.47 -6.77
C PHE A 76 6.29 0.92 -6.15
N ASN A 77 7.45 1.28 -5.56
CA ASN A 77 7.66 2.59 -4.93
C ASN A 77 7.37 3.74 -5.89
N ALA A 78 7.87 3.65 -7.13
CA ALA A 78 7.62 4.65 -8.16
C ALA A 78 6.13 4.73 -8.55
N ALA A 79 5.43 3.59 -8.63
CA ALA A 79 4.01 3.54 -8.92
C ALA A 79 3.16 4.12 -7.77
N ALA A 80 3.48 3.81 -6.52
CA ALA A 80 2.82 4.34 -5.33
C ALA A 80 2.94 5.86 -5.23
N ARG A 81 4.14 6.43 -5.44
CA ARG A 81 4.36 7.89 -5.46
C ARG A 81 3.54 8.57 -6.55
N ARG A 82 3.55 8.03 -7.78
CA ARG A 82 2.75 8.56 -8.89
C ARG A 82 1.25 8.52 -8.58
N ALA A 83 0.76 7.43 -7.99
CA ALA A 83 -0.63 7.29 -7.65
C ALA A 83 -1.07 8.26 -6.54
N LEU A 84 -0.21 8.52 -5.55
CA LEU A 84 -0.44 9.54 -4.53
C LEU A 84 -0.57 10.95 -5.14
N ASP A 85 0.33 11.32 -6.06
CA ASP A 85 0.24 12.61 -6.74
C ASP A 85 -1.05 12.75 -7.54
N ARG A 86 -1.45 11.69 -8.26
CA ARG A 86 -2.74 11.65 -8.97
C ARG A 86 -3.93 11.75 -8.02
N LEU A 87 -3.90 11.04 -6.90
CA LEU A 87 -4.95 11.06 -5.89
C LEU A 87 -5.13 12.46 -5.29
N ARG A 88 -4.03 13.14 -4.96
CA ARG A 88 -4.04 14.53 -4.51
C ARG A 88 -4.60 15.46 -5.58
N ALA A 89 -4.20 15.30 -6.84
CA ALA A 89 -4.69 16.13 -7.94
C ALA A 89 -6.20 15.95 -8.18
N GLU A 90 -6.71 14.72 -8.17
CA GLU A 90 -8.12 14.44 -8.43
C GLU A 90 -9.03 14.84 -7.26
N LEU A 91 -8.59 14.60 -6.01
CA LEU A 91 -9.35 15.01 -4.83
C LEU A 91 -9.25 16.51 -4.55
N GLY A 92 -8.13 17.13 -4.91
CA GLY A 92 -7.85 18.55 -4.67
C GLY A 92 -8.04 18.94 -3.21
N ASP A 93 -8.48 20.17 -2.98
CA ASP A 93 -8.68 20.74 -1.64
C ASP A 93 -9.87 20.14 -0.87
N ARG A 94 -10.49 19.05 -1.36
CA ARG A 94 -11.56 18.35 -0.62
C ARG A 94 -11.00 17.40 0.43
N TRP A 95 -9.71 17.09 0.36
CA TRP A 95 -9.01 16.15 1.25
C TRP A 95 -7.64 16.70 1.63
N VAL A 96 -7.22 16.40 2.85
CA VAL A 96 -5.81 16.54 3.26
C VAL A 96 -5.22 15.14 3.35
N ILE A 97 -4.24 14.86 2.49
CA ILE A 97 -3.60 13.54 2.42
C ILE A 97 -2.15 13.66 2.85
N ALA A 98 -1.84 13.11 4.02
CA ALA A 98 -0.48 12.94 4.50
C ALA A 98 0.19 11.78 3.76
N ASP A 99 1.44 11.99 3.35
CA ASP A 99 2.27 10.91 2.81
C ASP A 99 2.92 10.18 3.98
N GLU A 100 2.47 8.97 4.26
CA GLU A 100 3.05 8.08 5.26
C GLU A 100 3.50 6.76 4.62
N PHE A 101 3.70 6.77 3.30
CA PHE A 101 4.17 5.60 2.58
C PHE A 101 5.69 5.49 2.74
N ASP A 102 6.09 4.46 3.49
CA ASP A 102 7.48 4.02 3.59
C ASP A 102 7.82 3.14 2.39
N GLU A 103 8.92 3.48 1.72
CA GLU A 103 9.40 2.72 0.57
C GLU A 103 9.77 1.29 0.98
N VAL A 104 9.33 0.33 0.17
CA VAL A 104 9.72 -1.06 0.34
C VAL A 104 11.10 -1.31 -0.26
N HIS A 105 11.82 -2.25 0.32
CA HIS A 105 13.11 -2.73 -0.16
C HIS A 105 13.15 -4.25 -0.10
N GLU A 106 14.01 -4.84 -0.91
CA GLU A 106 14.30 -6.26 -0.81
C GLU A 106 14.72 -6.61 0.62
N ASP A 107 14.16 -7.71 1.13
CA ASP A 107 14.55 -8.19 2.44
C ASP A 107 16.03 -8.62 2.41
N PRO A 108 16.89 -8.08 3.29
CA PRO A 108 18.33 -8.40 3.26
C PRO A 108 18.62 -9.89 3.48
N ASP A 109 17.68 -10.64 4.05
CA ASP A 109 17.78 -12.06 4.28
C ASP A 109 17.21 -12.92 3.14
N LEU A 110 16.66 -12.33 2.08
CA LEU A 110 15.93 -13.08 1.05
C LEU A 110 16.81 -14.12 0.35
N ASP A 111 18.07 -13.81 0.04
CA ASP A 111 18.99 -14.79 -0.55
C ASP A 111 19.31 -15.94 0.42
N ARG A 112 19.45 -15.63 1.72
CA ARG A 112 19.68 -16.65 2.77
C ARG A 112 18.44 -17.55 2.92
N TYR A 113 17.25 -16.96 2.91
CA TYR A 113 15.98 -17.68 2.95
C TYR A 113 15.80 -18.58 1.72
N LEU A 114 16.01 -18.07 0.50
CA LEU A 114 15.80 -18.86 -0.72
C LEU A 114 16.84 -19.99 -0.90
N ALA A 115 18.02 -19.87 -0.30
CA ALA A 115 19.03 -20.93 -0.33
C ALA A 115 18.62 -22.16 0.52
N ASP A 116 17.97 -21.93 1.67
CA ASP A 116 17.44 -23.01 2.53
C ASP A 116 16.25 -22.52 3.37
N PRO A 117 15.02 -22.51 2.80
CA PRO A 117 13.83 -22.03 3.49
C PRO A 117 13.45 -22.88 4.71
N ILE A 118 13.82 -24.17 4.71
CA ILE A 118 13.40 -25.13 5.75
C ILE A 118 14.12 -24.85 7.06
N THR A 119 15.41 -24.53 6.98
CA THR A 119 16.24 -24.29 8.17
C THR A 119 16.43 -22.81 8.49
N PHE A 120 15.90 -21.91 7.66
CA PHE A 120 16.00 -20.46 7.85
C PHE A 120 15.49 -20.03 9.23
N ARG A 121 16.27 -19.12 9.84
CA ARG A 121 15.95 -18.45 11.12
C ARG A 121 16.43 -17.01 11.03
N ARG A 122 15.53 -16.09 11.36
CA ARG A 122 15.80 -14.65 11.41
C ARG A 122 16.63 -14.29 12.64
#